data_AF-A0A3M1MJU0-F1
#
_entry.id   AF-A0A3M1MJU0-F1
#
_cell.length_a   1.000
_cell.length_b   1.000
_cell.length_c   1.000
_cell.angle_alpha   90.00
_cell.angle_beta   90.00
_cell.angle_gamma   90.00
#
_symmetry.space_group_name_H-M   'P 1'
#
loop_
_entity.id
_entity.type
_entity.pdbx_description
1 polymer ?
#
loop_
_entity_poly.entity_id
_entity_poly.type
_entity_poly.pdbx_seq_one_letter_code
_entity_poly.pdbx_strand_id
1 'polypeptide(L)'
;MSLLSAFIPIDRRQTLFRRHTLPVHTQGAALIADLVGFSQLSAALVEAWGEQKGAEEITRTLSLAFTQLIAQVHEMHGSVINFSGDALTCWFGGDDGRRAVHCGLRMQSSMEAMQGIALPDGRVLPLEVKVTASAGEVTRLLLGDPNEHYLELLAGQTIMRLSTGVRHTRPGEVLVDENIYQALQADLHAEDWREAGGQRFVNVCSLENPPRPHRWEATLPFFRDDITRPWILPAVYQRLRTQSDYLQGDLRPIVSMFVNLKQAEAPVGDDLAWLDGFVRWAQRVAGRYEGTVVNINNDDKGLHLHIVFGAPLAHSDDARRALTTAQRLLSPPGPGAPQVSIGIASGQAYAGTYGSLARQTYDVLGDCVNLAARLMEAAEAGRILCDQNTFQATRNHWKFTAQAPVQVKGQARPVAVYCPAGMQESSGEADLHTMVGREDELRTLEAAWHQTQNGSVTVVCIEGEAGIGKSRLLHTWMETAAMRQQPLLLGAGQSIEQQTAYRAWYDILNSLLGLHEEMSTPERRERVLAFTLENAPEQKPRLP
;
A
#
# COMPACT_ATOMS: atom_id res chain seq x y z
N MET A 1 -3.20 -26.79 7.25
CA MET A 1 -3.39 -25.41 7.76
C MET A 1 -4.27 -24.66 6.79
N SER A 2 -5.22 -23.85 7.27
CA SER A 2 -5.91 -22.88 6.40
C SER A 2 -4.87 -21.90 5.86
N LEU A 3 -4.79 -21.75 4.54
CA LEU A 3 -3.89 -20.79 3.90
C LEU A 3 -4.05 -19.37 4.49
N LEU A 4 -5.28 -19.02 4.88
CA LEU A 4 -5.63 -17.72 5.46
C LEU A 4 -4.97 -17.46 6.82
N SER A 5 -4.73 -18.50 7.61
CA SER A 5 -4.06 -18.35 8.90
C SER A 5 -2.58 -17.95 8.76
N ALA A 6 -1.97 -18.15 7.59
CA ALA A 6 -0.59 -17.73 7.34
C ALA A 6 -0.43 -16.19 7.31
N PHE A 7 -1.50 -15.42 7.15
CA PHE A 7 -1.45 -13.96 7.25
C PHE A 7 -1.31 -13.44 8.69
N ILE A 8 -1.44 -14.33 9.68
CA ILE A 8 -1.35 -13.99 11.09
C ILE A 8 0.02 -14.45 11.64
N PRO A 9 0.78 -13.57 12.33
CA PRO A 9 2.00 -13.97 13.03
C PRO A 9 1.78 -15.18 13.95
N ILE A 10 2.77 -16.08 14.01
CA ILE A 10 2.60 -17.38 14.68
C ILE A 10 2.31 -17.25 16.17
N ASP A 11 2.96 -16.32 16.86
CA ASP A 11 2.71 -16.02 18.27
C ASP A 11 1.29 -15.53 18.52
N ARG A 12 0.79 -14.66 17.64
CA ARG A 12 -0.59 -14.17 17.67
C ARG A 12 -1.59 -15.30 17.46
N ARG A 13 -1.33 -16.23 16.55
CA ARG A 13 -2.15 -17.43 16.36
C ARG A 13 -2.20 -18.29 17.63
N GLN A 14 -1.05 -18.49 18.27
CA GLN A 14 -0.96 -19.24 19.53
C GLN A 14 -1.78 -18.58 20.64
N THR A 15 -1.70 -17.26 20.77
CA THR A 15 -2.50 -16.53 21.77
C THR A 15 -3.99 -16.53 21.44
N LEU A 16 -4.38 -16.37 20.17
CA LEU A 16 -5.77 -16.45 19.74
C LEU A 16 -6.37 -17.83 20.03
N PHE A 17 -5.61 -18.91 19.79
CA PHE A 17 -6.01 -20.27 20.11
C PHE A 17 -6.21 -20.47 21.62
N ARG A 18 -5.28 -19.94 22.44
CA ARG A 18 -5.32 -20.02 23.91
C ARG A 18 -6.28 -19.01 24.55
N ARG A 19 -6.96 -18.17 23.77
CA ARG A 19 -7.80 -17.05 24.24
C ARG A 19 -7.08 -16.07 25.17
N HIS A 20 -5.80 -15.86 24.91
CA HIS A 20 -4.98 -14.87 25.59
C HIS A 20 -4.77 -13.64 24.68
N THR A 21 -4.49 -12.50 25.29
CA THR A 21 -4.03 -11.30 24.59
C THR A 21 -2.50 -11.20 24.71
N LEU A 22 -1.85 -10.70 23.66
CA LEU A 22 -0.45 -10.32 23.79
C LEU A 22 -0.38 -8.98 24.53
N PRO A 23 0.59 -8.80 25.44
CA PRO A 23 0.76 -7.55 26.16
C PRO A 23 1.16 -6.44 25.19
N VAL A 24 0.70 -5.21 25.49
CA VAL A 24 1.05 -4.00 24.71
C VAL A 24 2.54 -3.70 24.88
N HIS A 25 3.06 -3.77 26.09
CA HIS A 25 4.49 -3.63 26.38
C HIS A 25 5.12 -4.99 26.59
N THR A 26 6.22 -5.27 25.90
CA THR A 26 6.89 -6.56 25.97
C THR A 26 8.40 -6.40 25.86
N GLN A 27 9.13 -7.27 26.55
CA GLN A 27 10.59 -7.31 26.54
C GLN A 27 11.06 -8.52 25.74
N GLY A 28 12.14 -8.35 24.98
CA GLY A 28 12.71 -9.41 24.17
C GLY A 28 13.76 -8.88 23.19
N ALA A 29 13.95 -9.61 22.10
CA ALA A 29 14.84 -9.21 21.01
C ALA A 29 14.07 -9.05 19.69
N ALA A 30 14.37 -7.99 18.97
CA ALA A 30 13.90 -7.75 17.62
C ALA A 30 15.04 -8.03 16.62
N LEU A 31 14.68 -8.55 15.45
CA LEU A 31 15.61 -8.86 14.38
C LEU A 31 15.02 -8.39 13.04
N ILE A 32 15.82 -7.68 12.24
CA ILE A 32 15.51 -7.40 10.84
C ILE A 32 16.42 -8.25 9.96
N ALA A 33 15.83 -8.95 8.99
CA ALA A 33 16.53 -9.67 7.94
C ALA A 33 16.16 -9.04 6.59
N ASP A 34 17.10 -8.34 5.97
CA ASP A 34 16.93 -7.57 4.73
C ASP A 34 17.63 -8.28 3.56
N LEU A 35 16.86 -8.68 2.53
CA LEU A 35 17.41 -9.34 1.35
C LEU A 35 18.15 -8.33 0.46
N VAL A 36 19.40 -8.63 0.15
CA VAL A 36 20.26 -7.69 -0.57
C VAL A 36 19.97 -7.71 -2.07
N GLY A 37 19.81 -6.52 -2.65
CA GLY A 37 19.79 -6.35 -4.12
C GLY A 37 18.52 -6.87 -4.78
N PHE A 38 17.49 -7.25 -4.02
CA PHE A 38 16.28 -7.85 -4.58
C PHE A 38 15.56 -6.91 -5.54
N SER A 39 15.47 -5.62 -5.23
CA SER A 39 14.90 -4.61 -6.14
C SER A 39 15.67 -4.49 -7.47
N GLN A 40 17.00 -4.70 -7.47
CA GLN A 40 17.80 -4.67 -8.71
C GLN A 40 17.64 -5.96 -9.50
N LEU A 41 17.59 -7.09 -8.79
CA LEU A 41 17.31 -8.40 -9.36
C LEU A 41 15.93 -8.43 -10.03
N SER A 42 14.90 -7.86 -9.39
CA SER A 42 13.55 -7.83 -9.98
C SER A 42 13.55 -7.05 -11.29
N ALA A 43 14.19 -5.87 -11.33
CA ALA A 43 14.35 -5.11 -12.56
C ALA A 43 15.09 -5.91 -13.65
N ALA A 44 16.20 -6.58 -13.29
CA ALA A 44 16.98 -7.38 -14.23
C ALA A 44 16.21 -8.60 -14.77
N LEU A 45 15.41 -9.26 -13.94
CA LEU A 45 14.57 -10.39 -14.35
C LEU A 45 13.49 -9.94 -15.35
N VAL A 46 12.88 -8.77 -15.12
CA VAL A 46 11.88 -8.21 -16.04
C VAL A 46 12.51 -7.81 -17.37
N GLU A 47 13.68 -7.18 -17.34
CA GLU A 47 14.42 -6.83 -18.56
C GLU A 47 14.80 -8.09 -19.37
N ALA A 48 15.21 -9.17 -18.69
CA ALA A 48 15.72 -10.36 -19.35
C ALA A 48 14.62 -11.34 -19.80
N TRP A 49 13.51 -11.47 -19.06
CA TRP A 49 12.46 -12.47 -19.31
C TRP A 49 11.11 -11.88 -19.72
N GLY A 50 10.99 -10.56 -19.75
CA GLY A 50 9.73 -9.85 -19.95
C GLY A 50 8.87 -9.86 -18.68
N GLU A 51 7.79 -9.09 -18.71
CA GLU A 51 6.97 -8.81 -17.52
C GLU A 51 6.39 -10.09 -16.89
N GLN A 52 5.76 -10.96 -17.68
CA GLN A 52 5.07 -12.12 -17.13
C GLN A 52 6.03 -13.14 -16.48
N LYS A 53 7.05 -13.59 -17.21
CA LYS A 53 8.03 -14.55 -16.68
C LYS A 53 8.93 -13.94 -15.60
N GLY A 54 9.23 -12.65 -15.69
CA GLY A 54 9.95 -11.91 -14.67
C GLY A 54 9.17 -11.88 -13.34
N ALA A 55 7.87 -11.56 -13.38
CA ALA A 55 7.00 -11.56 -12.21
C ALA A 55 6.90 -12.93 -11.52
N GLU A 56 6.74 -13.99 -12.32
CA GLU A 56 6.70 -15.37 -11.83
C GLU A 56 8.00 -15.75 -11.11
N GLU A 57 9.16 -15.41 -11.69
CA GLU A 57 10.44 -15.70 -11.05
C GLU A 57 10.70 -14.89 -9.80
N ILE A 58 10.35 -13.60 -9.80
CA ILE A 58 10.41 -12.72 -8.62
C ILE A 58 9.64 -13.38 -7.47
N THR A 59 8.40 -13.82 -7.73
CA THR A 59 7.54 -14.49 -6.74
C THR A 59 8.17 -15.78 -6.23
N ARG A 60 8.65 -16.63 -7.15
CA ARG A 60 9.26 -17.93 -6.84
C ARG A 60 10.49 -17.74 -5.97
N THR A 61 11.37 -16.83 -6.34
CA THR A 61 12.62 -16.53 -5.66
C THR A 61 12.37 -15.96 -4.26
N LEU A 62 11.51 -14.95 -4.13
CA LEU A 62 11.14 -14.38 -2.81
C LEU A 62 10.57 -15.44 -1.89
N SER A 63 9.65 -16.26 -2.42
CA SER A 63 8.99 -17.29 -1.62
C SER A 63 9.99 -18.33 -1.14
N LEU A 64 10.97 -18.71 -1.97
CA LEU A 64 12.04 -19.63 -1.57
C LEU A 64 12.95 -19.02 -0.49
N ALA A 65 13.43 -17.79 -0.70
CA ALA A 65 14.28 -17.08 0.24
C ALA A 65 13.56 -16.90 1.59
N PHE A 66 12.36 -16.33 1.59
CA PHE A 66 11.59 -16.12 2.81
C PHE A 66 11.16 -17.42 3.48
N THR A 67 10.91 -18.50 2.73
CA THR A 67 10.63 -19.81 3.36
C THR A 67 11.80 -20.28 4.22
N GLN A 68 13.05 -20.11 3.75
CA GLN A 68 14.23 -20.47 4.55
C GLN A 68 14.41 -19.55 5.76
N LEU A 69 14.24 -18.23 5.56
CA LEU A 69 14.39 -17.25 6.64
C LEU A 69 13.31 -17.45 7.73
N ILE A 70 12.04 -17.57 7.35
CA ILE A 70 10.91 -17.80 8.27
C ILE A 70 11.11 -19.10 9.05
N ALA A 71 11.65 -20.16 8.42
CA ALA A 71 11.94 -21.41 9.09
C ALA A 71 12.95 -21.23 10.24
N GLN A 72 14.04 -20.46 10.03
CA GLN A 72 15.01 -20.17 11.10
C GLN A 72 14.37 -19.40 12.27
N VAL A 73 13.54 -18.41 11.97
CA VAL A 73 12.83 -17.62 12.99
C VAL A 73 11.93 -18.52 13.84
N HIS A 74 11.08 -19.33 13.20
CA HIS A 74 10.14 -20.20 13.90
C HIS A 74 10.82 -21.34 14.66
N GLU A 75 11.99 -21.80 14.19
CA GLU A 75 12.78 -22.81 14.89
C GLU A 75 13.35 -22.30 16.23
N MET A 76 13.52 -20.98 16.33
CA MET A 76 14.04 -20.29 17.51
C MET A 76 12.94 -19.62 18.35
N HIS A 77 11.69 -20.08 18.24
CA HIS A 77 10.52 -19.52 18.93
C HIS A 77 10.29 -18.01 18.63
N GLY A 78 10.80 -17.53 17.49
CA GLY A 78 10.56 -16.18 17.00
C GLY A 78 9.27 -16.11 16.18
N SER A 79 8.70 -14.92 16.07
CA SER A 79 7.55 -14.65 15.21
C SER A 79 7.91 -13.61 14.16
N VAL A 80 7.54 -13.86 12.91
CA VAL A 80 7.65 -12.87 11.83
C VAL A 80 6.43 -11.94 11.91
N ILE A 81 6.66 -10.72 12.37
CA ILE A 81 5.60 -9.76 12.68
C ILE A 81 5.16 -9.07 11.39
N ASN A 82 6.11 -8.51 10.65
CA ASN A 82 5.81 -7.74 9.45
C ASN A 82 6.83 -8.00 8.33
N PHE A 83 6.40 -7.69 7.12
CA PHE A 83 7.23 -7.60 5.92
C PHE A 83 7.29 -6.14 5.51
N SER A 84 8.48 -5.64 5.23
CA SER A 84 8.70 -4.27 4.79
C SER A 84 9.45 -4.33 3.47
N GLY A 85 8.71 -4.52 2.38
CA GLY A 85 9.32 -4.78 1.09
C GLY A 85 10.06 -6.12 1.06
N ASP A 86 11.37 -6.06 0.87
CA ASP A 86 12.31 -7.20 0.84
C ASP A 86 12.91 -7.57 2.20
N ALA A 87 12.45 -6.93 3.28
CA ALA A 87 12.89 -7.20 4.65
C ALA A 87 11.83 -7.85 5.54
N LEU A 88 12.27 -8.71 6.46
CA LEU A 88 11.45 -9.29 7.54
C LEU A 88 11.73 -8.60 8.87
N THR A 89 10.68 -8.21 9.59
CA THR A 89 10.78 -7.78 10.99
C THR A 89 10.28 -8.89 11.91
N CYS A 90 11.17 -9.37 12.77
CA CYS A 90 10.95 -10.54 13.63
C CYS A 90 11.02 -10.15 15.12
N TRP A 91 10.27 -10.88 15.96
CA TRP A 91 10.23 -10.69 17.40
C TRP A 91 10.44 -11.99 18.17
N PHE A 92 11.31 -11.95 19.18
CA PHE A 92 11.62 -13.05 20.09
C PHE A 92 11.26 -12.64 21.52
N GLY A 93 10.05 -12.99 21.96
CA GLY A 93 9.56 -12.62 23.30
C GLY A 93 10.39 -13.22 24.44
N GLY A 94 10.79 -12.39 25.40
CA GLY A 94 11.63 -12.77 26.54
C GLY A 94 13.06 -13.17 26.17
N ASP A 95 13.52 -12.87 24.97
CA ASP A 95 14.90 -13.13 24.53
C ASP A 95 15.86 -12.02 25.00
N ASP A 96 17.02 -12.41 25.49
CA ASP A 96 18.14 -11.50 25.84
C ASP A 96 19.00 -11.14 24.62
N GLY A 97 18.62 -11.62 23.43
CA GLY A 97 19.36 -11.52 22.18
C GLY A 97 19.97 -12.83 21.73
N ARG A 98 20.08 -13.85 22.60
CA ARG A 98 20.75 -15.11 22.26
C ARG A 98 20.06 -15.86 21.11
N ARG A 99 18.72 -16.00 21.16
CA ARG A 99 17.98 -16.68 20.08
C ARG A 99 17.97 -15.86 18.81
N ALA A 100 17.83 -14.53 18.92
CA ALA A 100 17.90 -13.63 17.76
C ALA A 100 19.26 -13.71 17.05
N VAL A 101 20.37 -13.62 17.79
CA VAL A 101 21.74 -13.76 17.24
C VAL A 101 21.93 -15.09 16.55
N HIS A 102 21.59 -16.19 17.25
CA HIS A 102 21.74 -17.53 16.69
C HIS A 102 20.88 -17.74 15.44
N CYS A 103 19.64 -17.20 15.45
CA CYS A 103 18.78 -17.18 14.27
C CYS A 103 19.44 -16.44 13.11
N GLY A 104 20.04 -15.27 13.36
CA GLY A 104 20.74 -14.49 12.34
C GLY A 104 21.91 -15.24 11.71
N LEU A 105 22.77 -15.87 12.54
CA LEU A 105 23.89 -16.68 12.05
C LEU A 105 23.39 -17.86 11.18
N ARG A 106 22.30 -18.52 11.60
CA ARG A 106 21.69 -19.61 10.82
C ARG A 106 21.04 -19.12 9.51
N MET A 107 20.51 -17.90 9.48
CA MET A 107 20.02 -17.28 8.25
C MET A 107 21.17 -17.08 7.26
N GLN A 108 22.34 -16.59 7.72
CA GLN A 108 23.51 -16.44 6.85
C GLN A 108 23.93 -17.77 6.23
N SER A 109 24.12 -18.83 7.04
CA SER A 109 24.46 -20.16 6.52
C SER A 109 23.40 -20.74 5.59
N SER A 110 22.11 -20.44 5.82
CA SER A 110 21.02 -20.91 4.96
C SER A 110 21.00 -20.20 3.61
N MET A 111 21.37 -18.91 3.57
CA MET A 111 21.47 -18.13 2.34
C MET A 111 22.72 -18.51 1.54
N GLU A 112 23.86 -18.75 2.19
CA GLU A 112 25.08 -19.26 1.53
C GLU A 112 24.87 -20.62 0.85
N ALA A 113 24.06 -21.49 1.46
CA ALA A 113 23.71 -22.79 0.89
C ALA A 113 22.71 -22.68 -0.28
N MET A 114 22.04 -21.54 -0.45
CA MET A 114 21.08 -21.33 -1.54
C MET A 114 21.84 -21.04 -2.84
N GLN A 115 21.46 -21.73 -3.91
CA GLN A 115 22.00 -21.42 -5.23
C GLN A 115 21.53 -20.02 -5.64
N GLY A 116 22.47 -19.21 -6.14
CA GLY A 116 22.14 -17.92 -6.73
C GLY A 116 21.25 -18.06 -7.96
N ILE A 117 20.71 -16.93 -8.41
CA ILE A 117 19.72 -16.90 -9.50
C ILE A 117 20.45 -16.78 -10.82
N ALA A 118 20.23 -17.76 -11.69
CA ALA A 118 20.78 -17.76 -13.03
C ALA A 118 19.97 -16.82 -13.93
N LEU A 119 20.63 -15.81 -14.48
CA LEU A 119 20.11 -14.93 -15.52
C LEU A 119 20.37 -15.53 -16.92
N PRO A 120 19.62 -15.13 -17.97
CA PRO A 120 19.84 -15.57 -19.35
C PRO A 120 21.23 -15.39 -19.91
N ASP A 121 21.91 -14.36 -19.44
CA ASP A 121 23.27 -14.02 -19.87
C ASP A 121 24.34 -14.88 -19.20
N GLY A 122 23.93 -15.90 -18.41
CA GLY A 122 24.82 -16.83 -17.72
C GLY A 122 25.37 -16.29 -16.39
N ARG A 123 25.05 -15.05 -16.00
CA ARG A 123 25.40 -14.54 -14.66
C ARG A 123 24.56 -15.25 -13.60
N VAL A 124 25.18 -15.55 -12.47
CA VAL A 124 24.50 -16.04 -11.27
C VAL A 124 24.57 -14.95 -10.21
N LEU A 125 23.43 -14.42 -9.81
CA LEU A 125 23.34 -13.41 -8.76
C LEU A 125 23.18 -14.11 -7.40
N PRO A 126 24.11 -13.92 -6.45
CA PRO A 126 23.98 -14.49 -5.12
C PRO A 126 22.80 -13.85 -4.39
N LEU A 127 22.12 -14.65 -3.56
CA LEU A 127 21.13 -14.17 -2.62
C LEU A 127 21.81 -14.01 -1.26
N GLU A 128 22.02 -12.76 -0.86
CA GLU A 128 22.62 -12.43 0.43
C GLU A 128 21.57 -11.78 1.33
N VAL A 129 21.76 -11.90 2.64
CA VAL A 129 20.91 -11.25 3.64
C VAL A 129 21.76 -10.41 4.57
N LYS A 130 21.21 -9.27 4.98
CA LYS A 130 21.74 -8.46 6.09
C LYS A 130 20.89 -8.75 7.30
N VAL A 131 21.51 -9.13 8.40
CA VAL A 131 20.79 -9.35 9.65
C VAL A 131 21.24 -8.35 10.69
N THR A 132 20.27 -7.68 11.31
CA THR A 132 20.51 -6.82 12.47
C THR A 132 19.64 -7.29 13.62
N ALA A 133 20.17 -7.31 14.84
CA ALA A 133 19.40 -7.61 16.05
C ALA A 133 19.60 -6.57 17.15
N SER A 134 18.57 -6.36 17.95
CA SER A 134 18.55 -5.41 19.07
C SER A 134 17.65 -5.95 20.18
N ALA A 135 18.08 -5.86 21.44
CA ALA A 135 17.31 -6.32 22.58
C ALA A 135 16.83 -5.16 23.46
N GLY A 136 15.62 -5.32 24.01
CA GLY A 136 15.01 -4.35 24.89
C GLY A 136 13.48 -4.44 24.93
N GLU A 137 12.88 -3.38 25.44
CA GLU A 137 11.42 -3.22 25.47
C GLU A 137 10.90 -2.68 24.14
N VAL A 138 9.71 -3.16 23.74
CA VAL A 138 8.95 -2.64 22.61
C VAL A 138 7.48 -2.49 22.99
N THR A 139 6.83 -1.54 22.34
CA THR A 139 5.38 -1.42 22.34
C THR A 139 4.84 -2.10 21.08
N ARG A 140 3.87 -3.00 21.25
CA ARG A 140 3.27 -3.80 20.20
C ARG A 140 1.79 -3.48 20.08
N LEU A 141 1.39 -2.93 18.94
CA LEU A 141 0.03 -2.45 18.69
C LEU A 141 -0.64 -3.24 17.59
N LEU A 142 -1.93 -3.50 17.78
CA LEU A 142 -2.84 -3.95 16.73
C LEU A 142 -3.72 -2.76 16.36
N LEU A 143 -3.60 -2.30 15.12
CA LEU A 143 -4.22 -1.07 14.63
C LEU A 143 -5.15 -1.38 13.46
N GLY A 144 -6.12 -0.51 13.23
CA GLY A 144 -6.97 -0.54 12.04
C GLY A 144 -8.37 -1.11 12.25
N ASP A 145 -9.21 -0.91 11.23
CA ASP A 145 -10.60 -1.36 11.19
C ASP A 145 -10.66 -2.84 10.77
N PRO A 146 -11.28 -3.73 11.56
CA PRO A 146 -11.39 -5.14 11.21
C PRO A 146 -12.15 -5.41 9.90
N ASN A 147 -12.99 -4.48 9.45
CA ASN A 147 -13.68 -4.61 8.16
C ASN A 147 -12.76 -4.33 6.98
N GLU A 148 -11.78 -3.45 7.18
CA GLU A 148 -10.72 -3.18 6.22
C GLU A 148 -9.65 -4.27 6.36
N HIS A 149 -8.76 -4.10 7.32
CA HIS A 149 -7.76 -5.07 7.76
C HIS A 149 -7.03 -4.55 9.02
N TYR A 150 -6.45 -5.47 9.78
CA TYR A 150 -5.55 -5.21 10.88
C TYR A 150 -4.12 -5.01 10.39
N LEU A 151 -3.44 -4.11 11.07
CA LEU A 151 -2.03 -3.80 10.92
C LEU A 151 -1.33 -4.00 12.27
N GLU A 152 -0.14 -4.57 12.24
CA GLU A 152 0.62 -4.85 13.46
C GLU A 152 1.91 -4.04 13.47
N LEU A 153 2.11 -3.26 14.54
CA LEU A 153 3.23 -2.33 14.68
C LEU A 153 4.08 -2.71 15.89
N LEU A 154 5.40 -2.80 15.70
CA LEU A 154 6.37 -2.72 16.78
C LEU A 154 6.96 -1.32 16.81
N ALA A 155 6.99 -0.72 18.00
CA ALA A 155 7.46 0.63 18.24
C ALA A 155 8.36 0.71 19.48
N GLY A 156 9.04 1.83 19.62
CA GLY A 156 9.92 2.13 20.76
C GLY A 156 11.41 2.13 20.40
N GLN A 157 12.23 2.49 21.38
CA GLN A 157 13.66 2.75 21.18
C GLN A 157 14.42 1.54 20.62
N THR A 158 14.03 0.32 21.01
CA THR A 158 14.63 -0.93 20.51
C THR A 158 14.48 -1.06 19.00
N ILE A 159 13.32 -0.70 18.43
CA ILE A 159 13.05 -0.72 16.99
C ILE A 159 13.80 0.42 16.26
N MET A 160 13.95 1.59 16.89
CA MET A 160 14.74 2.70 16.34
C MET A 160 16.23 2.37 16.27
N ARG A 161 16.79 1.74 17.32
CA ARG A 161 18.17 1.21 17.30
C ARG A 161 18.34 0.17 16.21
N LEU A 162 17.40 -0.77 16.10
CA LEU A 162 17.40 -1.81 15.09
C LEU A 162 17.44 -1.22 13.67
N SER A 163 16.56 -0.27 13.38
CA SER A 163 16.47 0.41 12.07
C SER A 163 17.77 1.17 11.74
N THR A 164 18.36 1.83 12.74
CA THR A 164 19.67 2.48 12.60
C THR A 164 20.74 1.46 12.22
N GLY A 165 20.82 0.32 12.92
CA GLY A 165 21.81 -0.73 12.65
C GLY A 165 21.69 -1.35 11.26
N VAL A 166 20.49 -1.51 10.72
CA VAL A 166 20.25 -2.06 9.37
C VAL A 166 21.00 -1.26 8.29
N ARG A 167 21.02 0.08 8.39
CA ARG A 167 21.75 0.95 7.43
C ARG A 167 23.26 0.69 7.41
N HIS A 168 23.80 0.19 8.51
CA HIS A 168 25.22 -0.05 8.71
C HIS A 168 25.60 -1.54 8.60
N THR A 169 24.64 -2.43 8.36
CA THR A 169 24.89 -3.87 8.18
C THR A 169 25.26 -4.16 6.74
N ARG A 170 26.36 -4.89 6.52
CA ARG A 170 26.81 -5.30 5.18
C ARG A 170 26.22 -6.67 4.82
N PRO A 171 26.11 -7.00 3.52
CA PRO A 171 25.70 -8.34 3.09
C PRO A 171 26.52 -9.43 3.78
N GLY A 172 25.89 -10.51 4.23
CA GLY A 172 26.55 -11.60 4.94
C GLY A 172 26.78 -11.38 6.44
N GLU A 173 26.50 -10.19 6.97
CA GLU A 173 26.79 -9.87 8.38
C GLU A 173 25.59 -10.08 9.32
N VAL A 174 25.91 -10.30 10.60
CA VAL A 174 24.97 -10.26 11.72
C VAL A 174 25.40 -9.15 12.67
N LEU A 175 24.78 -7.98 12.54
CA LEU A 175 25.11 -6.81 13.35
C LEU A 175 24.21 -6.75 14.59
N VAL A 176 24.77 -6.54 15.78
CA VAL A 176 24.00 -6.42 17.02
C VAL A 176 24.27 -5.13 17.76
N ASP A 177 23.27 -4.66 18.52
CA ASP A 177 23.44 -3.49 19.38
C ASP A 177 24.25 -3.80 20.65
N GLU A 178 24.69 -2.73 21.32
CA GLU A 178 25.48 -2.83 22.55
C GLU A 178 24.74 -3.57 23.67
N ASN A 179 23.40 -3.53 23.71
CA ASN A 179 22.61 -4.24 24.71
C ASN A 179 22.76 -5.77 24.57
N ILE A 180 22.64 -6.30 23.36
CA ILE A 180 22.88 -7.72 23.10
C ILE A 180 24.33 -8.09 23.41
N TYR A 181 25.29 -7.27 22.98
CA TYR A 181 26.70 -7.51 23.27
C TYR A 181 26.97 -7.59 24.77
N GLN A 182 26.41 -6.67 25.56
CA GLN A 182 26.55 -6.66 27.02
C GLN A 182 25.84 -7.83 27.70
N ALA A 183 24.72 -8.30 27.16
CA ALA A 183 23.99 -9.44 27.72
C ALA A 183 24.73 -10.77 27.51
N LEU A 184 25.41 -10.93 26.38
CA LEU A 184 26.01 -12.22 25.98
C LEU A 184 27.53 -12.28 26.13
N GLN A 185 28.23 -11.13 26.12
CA GLN A 185 29.68 -10.93 26.29
C GLN A 185 30.57 -12.15 26.01
N ALA A 186 30.78 -13.00 27.01
CA ALA A 186 31.68 -14.15 26.96
C ALA A 186 31.32 -15.17 25.87
N ASP A 187 30.06 -15.24 25.46
CA ASP A 187 29.60 -16.19 24.44
C ASP A 187 29.67 -15.64 23.01
N LEU A 188 29.89 -14.34 22.82
CA LEU A 188 29.93 -13.71 21.50
C LEU A 188 31.36 -13.53 21.01
N HIS A 189 31.64 -14.11 19.85
CA HIS A 189 32.78 -13.69 19.06
C HIS A 189 32.33 -12.59 18.11
N ALA A 190 32.77 -11.36 18.39
CA ALA A 190 32.34 -10.18 17.68
C ALA A 190 33.54 -9.31 17.28
N GLU A 191 33.46 -8.70 16.11
CA GLU A 191 34.49 -7.86 15.51
C GLU A 191 33.86 -6.60 14.87
N ASP A 192 34.70 -5.68 14.38
CA ASP A 192 34.24 -4.51 13.62
C ASP A 192 33.15 -3.67 14.33
N TRP A 193 33.52 -3.05 15.45
CA TRP A 193 32.65 -2.07 16.12
C TRP A 193 32.33 -0.87 15.23
N ARG A 194 31.07 -0.43 15.28
CA ARG A 194 30.53 0.69 14.48
C ARG A 194 29.71 1.60 15.38
N GLU A 195 29.82 2.90 15.15
CA GLU A 195 28.98 3.89 15.81
C GLU A 195 28.04 4.54 14.79
N ALA A 196 26.76 4.60 15.12
CA ALA A 196 25.73 5.18 14.27
C ALA A 196 24.60 5.75 15.13
N GLY A 197 24.20 7.00 14.89
CA GLY A 197 23.11 7.64 15.62
C GLY A 197 23.31 7.71 17.14
N GLY A 198 24.56 7.80 17.61
CA GLY A 198 24.90 7.78 19.05
C GLY A 198 24.72 6.40 19.70
N GLN A 199 24.59 5.34 18.91
CA GLN A 199 24.50 3.94 19.36
C GLN A 199 25.71 3.17 18.84
N ARG A 200 26.09 2.12 19.57
CA ARG A 200 27.20 1.23 19.20
C ARG A 200 26.68 -0.12 18.74
N PHE A 201 27.28 -0.62 17.68
CA PHE A 201 26.96 -1.89 17.06
C PHE A 201 28.23 -2.70 16.82
N VAL A 202 28.12 -4.02 16.79
CA VAL A 202 29.25 -4.92 16.54
C VAL A 202 28.82 -6.08 15.65
N ASN A 203 29.68 -6.48 14.72
CA ASN A 203 29.43 -7.65 13.88
C ASN A 203 29.71 -8.93 14.67
N VAL A 204 28.79 -9.89 14.65
CA VAL A 204 28.93 -11.17 15.33
C VAL A 204 29.27 -12.24 14.32
N CYS A 205 30.40 -12.91 14.54
CA CYS A 205 30.90 -13.98 13.66
C CYS A 205 30.43 -15.36 14.13
N SER A 206 30.34 -15.56 15.44
CA SER A 206 29.89 -16.82 16.02
C SER A 206 29.42 -16.67 17.47
N LEU A 207 28.73 -17.71 17.95
CA LEU A 207 28.17 -17.81 19.30
C LEU A 207 28.63 -19.14 19.91
N GLU A 208 29.40 -19.10 21.00
CA GLU A 208 30.00 -20.31 21.62
C GLU A 208 28.94 -21.30 22.12
N ASN A 209 27.93 -20.78 22.79
CA ASN A 209 26.86 -21.56 23.44
C ASN A 209 25.52 -21.30 22.75
N PRO A 210 25.26 -21.95 21.59
CA PRO A 210 24.03 -21.73 20.85
C PRO A 210 22.82 -22.27 21.63
N PRO A 211 21.70 -21.52 21.64
CA PRO A 211 20.46 -21.97 22.26
C PRO A 211 19.91 -23.20 21.53
N ARG A 212 19.31 -24.13 22.28
CA ARG A 212 18.63 -25.27 21.68
C ARG A 212 17.41 -24.79 20.89
N PRO A 213 17.14 -25.35 19.70
CA PRO A 213 15.90 -25.08 18.96
C PRO A 213 14.68 -25.25 19.85
N HIS A 214 13.80 -24.25 19.84
CA HIS A 214 12.55 -24.25 20.57
C HIS A 214 11.45 -23.85 19.61
N ARG A 215 10.76 -24.84 19.03
CA ARG A 215 9.78 -24.59 17.97
C ARG A 215 8.44 -24.20 18.58
N TRP A 216 7.67 -23.38 17.85
CA TRP A 216 6.24 -23.21 18.12
C TRP A 216 5.51 -24.56 18.05
N GLU A 217 4.39 -24.68 18.77
CA GLU A 217 3.55 -25.87 18.70
C GLU A 217 3.06 -26.10 17.26
N ALA A 218 3.36 -27.28 16.73
CA ALA A 218 3.20 -27.59 15.31
C ALA A 218 1.72 -27.66 14.87
N THR A 219 0.81 -27.94 15.81
CA THR A 219 -0.60 -28.23 15.50
C THR A 219 -1.51 -27.17 16.07
N LEU A 220 -1.80 -26.14 15.26
CA LEU A 220 -2.88 -25.19 15.53
C LEU A 220 -4.17 -25.64 14.83
N PRO A 221 -5.35 -25.46 15.44
CA PRO A 221 -6.61 -25.80 14.80
C PRO A 221 -6.90 -24.86 13.62
N PHE A 222 -7.91 -25.22 12.83
CA PHE A 222 -8.46 -24.32 11.84
C PHE A 222 -9.10 -23.10 12.53
N PHE A 223 -8.66 -21.90 12.15
CA PHE A 223 -9.30 -20.66 12.56
C PHE A 223 -10.49 -20.38 11.65
N ARG A 224 -11.62 -20.03 12.26
CA ARG A 224 -12.81 -19.57 11.53
C ARG A 224 -12.51 -18.28 10.77
N ASP A 225 -13.30 -18.05 9.73
CA ASP A 225 -13.15 -16.92 8.82
C ASP A 225 -13.26 -15.56 9.51
N ASP A 226 -14.15 -15.44 10.50
CA ASP A 226 -14.32 -14.22 11.29
C ASP A 226 -13.06 -13.83 12.06
N ILE A 227 -12.20 -14.81 12.38
CA ILE A 227 -10.90 -14.57 13.03
C ILE A 227 -9.84 -14.21 11.99
N THR A 228 -9.81 -14.87 10.83
CA THR A 228 -8.76 -14.68 9.82
C THR A 228 -9.00 -13.50 8.87
N ARG A 229 -10.27 -13.20 8.55
CA ARG A 229 -10.64 -12.16 7.58
C ARG A 229 -10.07 -10.78 7.93
N PRO A 230 -10.10 -10.33 9.20
CA PRO A 230 -9.51 -9.04 9.56
C PRO A 230 -8.01 -8.95 9.26
N TRP A 231 -7.27 -10.05 9.11
CA TRP A 231 -5.82 -10.01 8.84
C TRP A 231 -5.47 -9.96 7.36
N ILE A 232 -6.48 -9.91 6.49
CA ILE A 232 -6.32 -10.01 5.05
C ILE A 232 -7.13 -8.89 4.40
N LEU A 233 -6.51 -8.19 3.46
CA LEU A 233 -7.18 -7.15 2.68
C LEU A 233 -8.49 -7.68 2.06
N PRO A 234 -9.58 -6.90 2.00
CA PRO A 234 -10.89 -7.40 1.58
C PRO A 234 -10.88 -8.06 0.21
N ALA A 235 -10.27 -7.40 -0.77
CA ALA A 235 -10.16 -7.90 -2.14
C ALA A 235 -9.23 -9.12 -2.25
N VAL A 236 -8.16 -9.18 -1.44
CA VAL A 236 -7.26 -10.36 -1.39
C VAL A 236 -7.99 -11.55 -0.79
N TYR A 237 -8.75 -11.35 0.29
CA TYR A 237 -9.55 -12.39 0.92
C TYR A 237 -10.59 -12.99 -0.04
N GLN A 238 -11.31 -12.12 -0.76
CA GLN A 238 -12.30 -12.56 -1.76
C GLN A 238 -11.64 -13.39 -2.87
N ARG A 239 -10.46 -13.01 -3.33
CA ARG A 239 -9.73 -13.75 -4.36
C ARG A 239 -9.18 -15.08 -3.84
N LEU A 240 -8.58 -15.12 -2.65
CA LEU A 240 -8.12 -16.36 -2.00
C LEU A 240 -9.25 -17.38 -1.78
N ARG A 241 -10.51 -16.91 -1.69
CA ARG A 241 -11.71 -17.76 -1.56
C ARG A 241 -12.22 -18.31 -2.89
N THR A 242 -12.03 -17.57 -3.97
CA THR A 242 -12.65 -17.84 -5.27
C THR A 242 -11.67 -18.42 -6.29
N GLN A 243 -10.37 -18.19 -6.12
CA GLN A 243 -9.31 -18.61 -7.04
C GLN A 243 -8.25 -19.43 -6.30
N SER A 244 -8.10 -20.70 -6.67
CA SER A 244 -7.18 -21.63 -6.01
C SER A 244 -5.69 -21.31 -6.26
N ASP A 245 -5.37 -20.61 -7.35
CA ASP A 245 -3.99 -20.28 -7.76
C ASP A 245 -3.57 -18.83 -7.47
N TYR A 246 -4.34 -18.08 -6.69
CA TYR A 246 -4.13 -16.63 -6.42
C TYR A 246 -2.83 -16.29 -5.65
N LEU A 247 -1.98 -17.28 -5.35
CA LEU A 247 -0.70 -17.04 -4.70
C LEU A 247 0.34 -16.37 -5.61
N GLN A 248 0.08 -16.26 -6.91
CA GLN A 248 0.97 -15.62 -7.87
C GLN A 248 0.63 -14.13 -7.99
N GLY A 249 1.59 -13.26 -7.65
CA GLY A 249 1.49 -11.84 -7.95
C GLY A 249 1.80 -11.55 -9.42
N ASP A 250 1.42 -10.35 -9.86
CA ASP A 250 1.66 -9.85 -11.21
C ASP A 250 2.45 -8.54 -11.19
N LEU A 251 3.10 -8.22 -12.31
CA LEU A 251 3.60 -6.87 -12.55
C LEU A 251 2.49 -6.03 -13.11
N ARG A 252 2.24 -4.89 -12.47
CA ARG A 252 1.18 -4.00 -12.90
C ARG A 252 1.47 -2.54 -12.58
N PRO A 253 0.83 -1.61 -13.31
CA PRO A 253 0.85 -0.20 -12.94
C PRO A 253 0.22 -0.01 -11.55
N ILE A 254 0.92 0.68 -10.67
CA ILE A 254 0.40 1.11 -9.38
C ILE A 254 0.71 2.58 -9.13
N VAL A 255 0.07 3.14 -8.11
CA VAL A 255 0.48 4.40 -7.48
C VAL A 255 0.75 4.11 -6.01
N SER A 256 2.00 4.27 -5.61
CA SER A 256 2.45 4.08 -4.23
C SER A 256 2.46 5.42 -3.51
N MET A 257 1.91 5.45 -2.31
CA MET A 257 1.86 6.62 -1.44
C MET A 257 2.41 6.25 -0.06
N PHE A 258 3.39 7.00 0.40
CA PHE A 258 3.90 6.93 1.78
C PHE A 258 3.48 8.17 2.55
N VAL A 259 2.98 7.98 3.76
CA VAL A 259 2.46 9.05 4.63
C VAL A 259 3.19 9.00 5.97
N ASN A 260 4.06 9.97 6.22
CA ASN A 260 4.79 10.09 7.47
C ASN A 260 3.99 10.88 8.49
N LEU A 261 3.90 10.42 9.73
CA LEU A 261 3.31 11.16 10.84
C LEU A 261 4.43 11.95 11.53
N LYS A 262 4.63 13.19 11.10
CA LYS A 262 5.63 14.10 11.65
C LYS A 262 5.25 14.47 13.09
N GLN A 263 6.28 14.62 13.95
CA GLN A 263 6.15 15.00 15.36
C GLN A 263 5.39 14.01 16.26
N ALA A 264 4.98 12.84 15.75
CA ALA A 264 4.69 11.72 16.60
C ALA A 264 6.02 11.23 17.18
N GLU A 265 6.26 11.41 18.48
CA GLU A 265 7.28 10.63 19.17
C GLU A 265 7.00 9.14 18.92
N ALA A 266 8.04 8.30 18.93
CA ALA A 266 7.83 6.86 18.82
C ALA A 266 6.71 6.45 19.81
N PRO A 267 5.73 5.62 19.40
CA PRO A 267 4.65 5.21 20.28
C PRO A 267 5.22 4.57 21.56
N VAL A 268 5.31 5.35 22.64
CA VAL A 268 5.83 4.94 23.95
C VAL A 268 4.80 5.34 25.00
N GLY A 269 4.47 4.42 25.90
CA GLY A 269 3.44 4.63 26.93
C GLY A 269 2.06 4.08 26.58
N ASP A 270 1.06 4.42 27.39
CA ASP A 270 -0.26 3.76 27.37
C ASP A 270 -1.32 4.50 26.53
N ASP A 271 -1.15 5.80 26.26
CA ASP A 271 -2.12 6.58 25.47
C ASP A 271 -1.80 6.54 23.96
N LEU A 272 -2.13 5.41 23.35
CA LEU A 272 -1.91 5.13 21.93
C LEU A 272 -3.21 4.97 21.14
N ALA A 273 -4.34 5.30 21.77
CA ALA A 273 -5.66 5.25 21.14
C ALA A 273 -5.77 6.24 19.96
N TRP A 274 -5.06 7.36 20.04
CA TRP A 274 -5.01 8.34 18.95
C TRP A 274 -4.43 7.73 17.66
N LEU A 275 -3.46 6.81 17.77
CA LEU A 275 -2.82 6.19 16.62
C LEU A 275 -3.77 5.22 15.92
N ASP A 276 -4.47 4.36 16.67
CA ASP A 276 -5.52 3.50 16.10
C ASP A 276 -6.63 4.35 15.45
N GLY A 277 -7.04 5.43 16.11
CA GLY A 277 -8.00 6.40 15.56
C GLY A 277 -7.54 7.01 14.24
N PHE A 278 -6.28 7.42 14.15
CA PHE A 278 -5.67 7.95 12.92
C PHE A 278 -5.61 6.88 11.82
N VAL A 279 -5.13 5.66 12.12
CA VAL A 279 -5.03 4.57 11.14
C VAL A 279 -6.40 4.21 10.57
N ARG A 280 -7.42 4.07 11.42
CA ARG A 280 -8.80 3.81 10.96
C ARG A 280 -9.36 4.95 10.11
N TRP A 281 -9.05 6.20 10.46
CA TRP A 281 -9.44 7.34 9.65
C TRP A 281 -8.73 7.32 8.29
N ALA A 282 -7.42 7.07 8.25
CA ALA A 282 -6.64 6.96 7.02
C ALA A 282 -7.15 5.82 6.12
N GLN A 283 -7.48 4.66 6.71
CA GLN A 283 -8.12 3.54 6.00
C GLN A 283 -9.46 3.95 5.39
N ARG A 284 -10.34 4.66 6.11
CA ARG A 284 -11.61 5.16 5.55
C ARG A 284 -11.41 6.18 4.43
N VAL A 285 -10.46 7.10 4.59
CA VAL A 285 -10.14 8.10 3.57
C VAL A 285 -9.59 7.44 2.31
N ALA A 286 -8.67 6.49 2.45
CA ALA A 286 -8.12 5.73 1.33
C ALA A 286 -9.21 4.87 0.66
N GLY A 287 -10.00 4.13 1.45
CA GLY A 287 -11.07 3.25 0.97
C GLY A 287 -12.16 3.97 0.17
N ARG A 288 -12.47 5.23 0.50
CA ARG A 288 -13.41 6.07 -0.30
C ARG A 288 -12.98 6.24 -1.76
N TYR A 289 -11.68 6.14 -2.02
CA TYR A 289 -11.10 6.23 -3.37
C TYR A 289 -10.50 4.90 -3.83
N GLU A 290 -10.84 3.81 -3.14
CA GLU A 290 -10.34 2.44 -3.37
C GLU A 290 -8.81 2.32 -3.28
N GLY A 291 -8.19 3.23 -2.53
CA GLY A 291 -6.83 3.07 -2.04
C GLY A 291 -6.80 2.09 -0.87
N THR A 292 -5.73 1.31 -0.80
CA THR A 292 -5.54 0.31 0.24
C THR A 292 -4.35 0.68 1.10
N VAL A 293 -4.55 0.88 2.40
CA VAL A 293 -3.42 0.90 3.36
C VAL A 293 -2.88 -0.53 3.41
N VAL A 294 -1.63 -0.75 3.06
CA VAL A 294 -1.04 -2.11 3.04
C VAL A 294 -0.18 -2.35 4.27
N ASN A 295 0.42 -1.30 4.82
CA ASN A 295 1.37 -1.44 5.92
C ASN A 295 1.48 -0.18 6.79
N ILE A 296 1.95 -0.37 8.02
CA ILE A 296 2.43 0.68 8.94
C ILE A 296 3.78 0.26 9.53
N ASN A 297 4.74 1.18 9.55
CA ASN A 297 6.07 0.91 10.08
C ASN A 297 6.56 2.06 10.96
N ASN A 298 7.39 1.73 11.95
CA ASN A 298 8.14 2.68 12.76
C ASN A 298 9.61 2.37 12.59
N ASP A 299 10.27 3.12 11.71
CA ASP A 299 11.69 2.93 11.38
C ASP A 299 12.44 4.27 11.46
N ASP A 300 13.65 4.31 10.91
CA ASP A 300 14.48 5.52 10.87
C ASP A 300 13.88 6.69 10.05
N LYS A 301 12.82 6.45 9.28
CA LYS A 301 12.03 7.47 8.59
C LYS A 301 10.92 8.02 9.49
N GLY A 302 10.71 7.43 10.67
CA GLY A 302 9.63 7.75 11.60
C GLY A 302 8.46 6.77 11.48
N LEU A 303 7.31 7.17 12.03
CA LEU A 303 6.07 6.42 11.93
C LEU A 303 5.38 6.74 10.60
N HIS A 304 5.20 5.74 9.72
CA HIS A 304 4.63 5.96 8.39
C HIS A 304 3.66 4.86 7.95
N LEU A 305 2.68 5.28 7.14
CA LEU A 305 1.75 4.40 6.44
C LEU A 305 2.17 4.23 4.99
N HIS A 306 1.93 3.04 4.45
CA HIS A 306 2.04 2.74 3.02
C HIS A 306 0.64 2.49 2.46
N ILE A 307 0.26 3.28 1.47
CA ILE A 307 -1.05 3.24 0.80
C ILE A 307 -0.81 2.99 -0.69
N VAL A 308 -1.61 2.10 -1.29
CA VAL A 308 -1.46 1.68 -2.68
C VAL A 308 -2.77 1.87 -3.43
N PHE A 309 -2.66 2.36 -4.67
CA PHE A 309 -3.73 2.40 -5.67
C PHE A 309 -3.27 1.59 -6.90
N GLY A 310 -4.20 1.00 -7.65
CA GLY A 310 -3.85 0.08 -8.74
C GLY A 310 -3.66 -1.37 -8.30
N ALA A 311 -3.60 -1.63 -7.00
CA ALA A 311 -3.48 -2.97 -6.44
C ALA A 311 -4.13 -3.06 -5.05
N PRO A 312 -4.94 -4.09 -4.75
CA PRO A 312 -5.40 -5.17 -5.64
C PRO A 312 -6.44 -4.73 -6.68
N LEU A 313 -7.13 -3.60 -6.42
CA LEU A 313 -8.13 -3.00 -7.31
C LEU A 313 -7.45 -1.93 -8.19
N ALA A 314 -7.75 -1.91 -9.48
CA ALA A 314 -7.11 -1.02 -10.43
C ALA A 314 -8.12 -0.20 -11.23
N HIS A 315 -7.76 1.06 -11.48
CA HIS A 315 -8.55 2.03 -12.22
C HIS A 315 -7.69 2.84 -13.16
N SER A 316 -8.29 3.36 -14.23
CA SER A 316 -7.56 4.25 -15.16
C SER A 316 -7.17 5.59 -14.52
N ASP A 317 -7.79 5.98 -13.42
CA ASP A 317 -7.58 7.27 -12.73
C ASP A 317 -6.90 7.13 -11.34
N ASP A 318 -6.18 6.04 -11.09
CA ASP A 318 -5.51 5.77 -9.80
C ASP A 318 -4.57 6.90 -9.34
N ALA A 319 -3.87 7.56 -10.25
CA ALA A 319 -3.02 8.73 -9.90
C ALA A 319 -3.85 9.92 -9.39
N ARG A 320 -5.03 10.16 -9.96
CA ARG A 320 -5.94 11.22 -9.52
C ARG A 320 -6.53 10.88 -8.15
N ARG A 321 -6.91 9.60 -7.94
CA ARG A 321 -7.39 9.08 -6.66
C ARG A 321 -6.35 9.26 -5.57
N ALA A 322 -5.09 8.88 -5.83
CA ALA A 322 -3.99 9.07 -4.92
C ALA A 322 -3.79 10.54 -4.51
N LEU A 323 -3.75 11.48 -5.46
CA LEU A 323 -3.61 12.90 -5.11
C LEU A 323 -4.79 13.44 -4.30
N THR A 324 -6.01 13.01 -4.63
CA THR A 324 -7.21 13.41 -3.90
C THR A 324 -7.20 12.87 -2.47
N THR A 325 -6.79 11.62 -2.28
CA THR A 325 -6.59 11.01 -0.97
C THR A 325 -5.50 11.74 -0.19
N ALA A 326 -4.34 12.01 -0.80
CA ALA A 326 -3.24 12.71 -0.15
C ALA A 326 -3.66 14.10 0.35
N GLN A 327 -4.40 14.85 -0.47
CA GLN A 327 -4.91 16.17 -0.08
C GLN A 327 -5.81 16.11 1.15
N ARG A 328 -6.65 15.07 1.28
CA ARG A 328 -7.47 14.85 2.50
C ARG A 328 -6.63 14.42 3.69
N LEU A 329 -5.58 13.63 3.46
CA LEU A 329 -4.69 13.16 4.51
C LEU A 329 -3.85 14.27 5.14
N LEU A 330 -3.63 15.40 4.44
CA LEU A 330 -2.98 16.60 5.00
C LEU A 330 -3.76 17.26 6.14
N SER A 331 -5.05 16.95 6.31
CA SER A 331 -5.91 17.57 7.34
C SER A 331 -6.57 16.51 8.23
N PRO A 332 -5.77 15.81 9.06
CA PRO A 332 -6.31 14.83 9.99
C PRO A 332 -7.26 15.47 11.01
N PRO A 333 -8.35 14.80 11.38
CA PRO A 333 -9.36 15.35 12.27
C PRO A 333 -8.86 15.38 13.73
N GLY A 334 -9.31 16.38 14.47
CA GLY A 334 -9.10 16.49 15.92
C GLY A 334 -7.97 17.46 16.31
N PRO A 335 -8.10 18.13 17.47
CA PRO A 335 -7.06 19.02 17.98
C PRO A 335 -5.79 18.21 18.31
N GLY A 336 -4.63 18.68 17.85
CA GLY A 336 -3.35 18.01 18.12
C GLY A 336 -3.02 16.83 17.21
N ALA A 337 -3.78 16.62 16.13
CA ALA A 337 -3.45 15.59 15.15
C ALA A 337 -2.05 15.84 14.53
N PRO A 338 -1.25 14.78 14.27
CA PRO A 338 0.11 14.93 13.78
C PRO A 338 0.09 15.59 12.39
N GLN A 339 1.05 16.47 12.13
CA GLN A 339 1.31 16.91 10.76
C GLN A 339 1.78 15.72 9.94
N VAL A 340 1.45 15.69 8.65
CA VAL A 340 1.90 14.59 7.77
C VAL A 340 2.76 15.11 6.63
N SER A 341 3.74 14.33 6.21
CA SER A 341 4.43 14.53 4.92
C SER A 341 4.13 13.35 4.00
N ILE A 342 3.91 13.60 2.72
CA ILE A 342 3.42 12.58 1.79
C ILE A 342 4.33 12.51 0.56
N GLY A 343 4.73 11.31 0.19
CA GLY A 343 5.44 11.01 -1.05
C GLY A 343 4.63 10.08 -1.95
N ILE A 344 4.51 10.40 -3.23
CA ILE A 344 3.69 9.65 -4.19
C ILE A 344 4.53 9.36 -5.44
N ALA A 345 4.49 8.12 -5.93
CA ALA A 345 5.10 7.79 -7.20
C ALA A 345 4.27 6.75 -7.96
N SER A 346 4.33 6.81 -9.28
CA SER A 346 3.60 5.90 -10.17
C SER A 346 4.56 5.09 -11.04
N GLY A 347 4.29 3.80 -11.20
CA GLY A 347 5.11 2.95 -12.05
C GLY A 347 4.65 1.50 -12.05
N GLN A 348 5.40 0.66 -12.76
CA GLN A 348 5.25 -0.79 -12.68
C GLN A 348 5.80 -1.28 -11.33
N ALA A 349 5.05 -2.15 -10.67
CA ALA A 349 5.50 -2.84 -9.47
C ALA A 349 4.92 -4.25 -9.45
N TYR A 350 5.62 -5.14 -8.78
CA TYR A 350 5.08 -6.43 -8.42
C TYR A 350 4.00 -6.23 -7.36
N ALA A 351 2.84 -6.83 -7.53
CA ALA A 351 1.75 -6.81 -6.56
C ALA A 351 1.25 -8.22 -6.32
N GLY A 352 1.32 -8.70 -5.08
CA GLY A 352 0.87 -10.06 -4.80
C GLY A 352 1.21 -10.56 -3.41
N THR A 353 0.82 -11.81 -3.18
CA THR A 353 1.19 -12.49 -1.94
C THR A 353 2.58 -13.10 -2.04
N TYR A 354 3.35 -13.04 -0.96
CA TYR A 354 4.63 -13.74 -0.85
C TYR A 354 4.92 -14.15 0.60
N GLY A 355 5.97 -14.95 0.79
CA GLY A 355 6.37 -15.52 2.07
C GLY A 355 6.44 -17.05 2.01
N SER A 356 5.89 -17.71 3.03
CA SER A 356 5.86 -19.18 3.13
C SER A 356 4.47 -19.66 3.58
N LEU A 357 4.21 -20.96 3.48
CA LEU A 357 2.97 -21.56 4.03
C LEU A 357 2.81 -21.32 5.55
N ALA A 358 3.90 -21.00 6.26
CA ALA A 358 3.88 -20.70 7.67
C ALA A 358 3.59 -19.22 7.97
N ARG A 359 3.93 -18.30 7.06
CA ARG A 359 3.66 -16.85 7.19
C ARG A 359 3.66 -16.20 5.79
N GLN A 360 2.56 -15.54 5.43
CA GLN A 360 2.38 -14.84 4.14
C GLN A 360 1.93 -13.40 4.35
N THR A 361 2.28 -12.52 3.43
CA THR A 361 1.72 -11.15 3.35
C THR A 361 1.22 -10.87 1.95
N TYR A 362 0.46 -9.79 1.77
CA TYR A 362 0.24 -9.16 0.47
C TYR A 362 0.89 -7.78 0.50
N ASP A 363 1.75 -7.48 -0.47
CA ASP A 363 2.40 -6.17 -0.57
C ASP A 363 2.75 -5.85 -2.03
N VAL A 364 3.28 -4.66 -2.26
CA VAL A 364 3.82 -4.22 -3.55
C VAL A 364 5.32 -3.95 -3.48
N LEU A 365 6.06 -4.39 -4.50
CA LEU A 365 7.52 -4.28 -4.59
C LEU A 365 7.91 -3.63 -5.90
N GLY A 366 8.68 -2.55 -5.86
CA GLY A 366 9.20 -1.91 -7.08
C GLY A 366 9.84 -0.56 -6.86
N ASP A 367 10.47 -0.04 -7.91
CA ASP A 367 11.19 1.23 -7.85
C ASP A 367 10.29 2.42 -7.52
N CYS A 368 9.03 2.41 -7.98
CA CYS A 368 8.06 3.45 -7.62
C CYS A 368 7.72 3.42 -6.12
N VAL A 369 7.71 2.25 -5.47
CA VAL A 369 7.49 2.11 -4.03
C VAL A 369 8.64 2.76 -3.26
N ASN A 370 9.87 2.44 -3.66
CA ASN A 370 11.09 3.03 -3.09
C ASN A 370 11.15 4.55 -3.31
N LEU A 371 10.81 5.02 -4.51
CA LEU A 371 10.75 6.44 -4.84
C LEU A 371 9.73 7.18 -3.97
N ALA A 372 8.51 6.65 -3.81
CA ALA A 372 7.47 7.25 -2.97
C ALA A 372 7.94 7.40 -1.51
N ALA A 373 8.61 6.40 -0.93
CA ALA A 373 9.18 6.50 0.41
C ALA A 373 10.24 7.61 0.51
N ARG A 374 11.09 7.78 -0.52
CA ARG A 374 12.11 8.85 -0.56
C ARG A 374 11.51 10.23 -0.72
N LEU A 375 10.46 10.36 -1.53
CA LEU A 375 9.71 11.61 -1.67
C LEU A 375 9.04 11.99 -0.35
N MET A 376 8.51 11.03 0.41
CA MET A 376 7.93 11.26 1.73
C MET A 376 8.97 11.77 2.73
N GLU A 377 10.19 11.20 2.73
CA GLU A 377 11.31 11.63 3.56
C GLU A 377 11.75 13.07 3.21
N ALA A 378 11.79 13.41 1.92
CA ALA A 378 12.17 14.73 1.42
C ALA A 378 11.07 15.79 1.60
N ALA A 379 9.81 15.37 1.74
CA ALA A 379 8.68 16.27 1.91
C ALA A 379 8.68 16.94 3.29
N GLU A 380 8.52 18.25 3.31
CA GLU A 380 8.27 19.01 4.53
C GLU A 380 6.92 18.62 5.17
N ALA A 381 6.77 18.90 6.47
CA ALA A 381 5.50 18.65 7.15
C ALA A 381 4.37 19.48 6.52
N GLY A 382 3.22 18.83 6.27
CA GLY A 382 2.08 19.41 5.57
C GLY A 382 2.21 19.45 4.05
N ARG A 383 3.24 18.84 3.45
CA ARG A 383 3.48 18.85 2.00
C ARG A 383 3.34 17.47 1.35
N ILE A 384 2.99 17.50 0.07
CA ILE A 384 2.96 16.34 -0.82
C ILE A 384 4.06 16.53 -1.86
N LEU A 385 4.86 15.50 -2.10
CA LEU A 385 5.79 15.44 -3.23
C LEU A 385 5.41 14.25 -4.13
N CYS A 386 5.38 14.47 -5.44
CA CYS A 386 5.16 13.40 -6.40
C CYS A 386 6.20 13.36 -7.53
N ASP A 387 6.33 12.18 -8.14
CA ASP A 387 7.23 11.95 -9.26
C ASP A 387 6.69 12.50 -10.60
N GLN A 388 7.53 12.41 -11.63
CA GLN A 388 7.18 12.79 -12.99
C GLN A 388 5.97 12.04 -13.54
N ASN A 389 5.83 10.74 -13.24
CA ASN A 389 4.78 9.89 -13.80
C ASN A 389 3.41 10.28 -13.22
N THR A 390 3.32 10.46 -11.90
CA THR A 390 2.13 10.98 -11.23
C THR A 390 1.78 12.36 -11.76
N PHE A 391 2.75 13.26 -11.91
CA PHE A 391 2.54 14.58 -12.50
C PHE A 391 1.95 14.48 -13.91
N GLN A 392 2.56 13.71 -14.82
CA GLN A 392 2.08 13.59 -16.20
C GLN A 392 0.67 13.02 -16.28
N ALA A 393 0.35 12.03 -15.45
CA ALA A 393 -0.98 11.42 -15.39
C ALA A 393 -2.07 12.37 -14.87
N THR A 394 -1.69 13.44 -14.17
CA THR A 394 -2.65 14.31 -13.45
C THR A 394 -2.52 15.81 -13.76
N ARG A 395 -1.57 16.21 -14.62
CA ARG A 395 -1.29 17.62 -14.98
C ARG A 395 -2.48 18.40 -15.53
N ASN A 396 -3.47 17.71 -16.13
CA ASN A 396 -4.68 18.33 -16.65
C ASN A 396 -5.77 18.57 -15.58
N HIS A 397 -5.58 18.01 -14.38
CA HIS A 397 -6.55 18.06 -13.29
C HIS A 397 -6.01 18.78 -12.04
N TRP A 398 -4.69 18.92 -11.94
CA TRP A 398 -3.99 19.47 -10.77
C TRP A 398 -2.97 20.50 -11.20
N LYS A 399 -2.89 21.60 -10.43
CA LYS A 399 -1.78 22.55 -10.54
C LYS A 399 -0.58 22.03 -9.77
N PHE A 400 0.61 22.23 -10.29
CA PHE A 400 1.86 21.79 -9.66
C PHE A 400 2.91 22.88 -9.65
N THR A 401 3.76 22.83 -8.63
CA THR A 401 5.00 23.61 -8.55
C THR A 401 6.18 22.64 -8.61
N ALA A 402 7.06 22.82 -9.60
CA ALA A 402 8.30 22.06 -9.71
C ALA A 402 9.19 22.32 -8.48
N GLN A 403 9.81 21.27 -7.94
CA GLN A 403 10.68 21.32 -6.78
C GLN A 403 12.13 21.00 -7.18
N ALA A 404 13.05 21.20 -6.23
CA ALA A 404 14.42 20.75 -6.41
C ALA A 404 14.44 19.23 -6.64
N PRO A 405 15.19 18.74 -7.65
CA PRO A 405 15.31 17.31 -7.89
C PRO A 405 15.85 16.56 -6.68
N VAL A 406 15.30 15.38 -6.41
CA VAL A 406 15.71 14.55 -5.26
C VAL A 406 16.64 13.44 -5.74
N GLN A 407 17.80 13.31 -5.10
CA GLN A 407 18.72 12.19 -5.37
C GLN A 407 18.18 10.92 -4.71
N VAL A 408 17.91 9.91 -5.53
CA VAL A 408 17.41 8.60 -5.06
C VAL A 408 18.56 7.61 -5.07
N LYS A 409 18.73 6.88 -3.96
CA LYS A 409 19.74 5.82 -3.85
C LYS A 409 19.53 4.79 -4.97
N GLY A 410 20.58 4.48 -5.72
CA GLY A 410 20.52 3.53 -6.85
C GLY A 410 20.15 4.16 -8.19
N GLN A 411 19.69 5.41 -8.23
CA GLN A 411 19.48 6.13 -9.48
C GLN A 411 20.66 7.03 -9.83
N ALA A 412 21.13 6.96 -11.08
CA ALA A 412 22.30 7.70 -11.55
C ALA A 412 22.05 9.21 -11.67
N ARG A 413 20.79 9.64 -11.86
CA ARG A 413 20.41 11.06 -12.01
C ARG A 413 19.38 11.44 -10.95
N PRO A 414 19.41 12.68 -10.43
CA PRO A 414 18.34 13.22 -9.60
C PRO A 414 16.98 13.12 -10.31
N VAL A 415 15.94 12.77 -9.55
CA VAL A 415 14.57 12.62 -10.06
C VAL A 415 13.86 13.95 -9.99
N ALA A 416 13.15 14.33 -11.05
CA ALA A 416 12.29 15.51 -11.06
C ALA A 416 11.11 15.32 -10.10
N VAL A 417 10.84 16.33 -9.27
CA VAL A 417 9.83 16.28 -8.21
C VAL A 417 8.86 17.44 -8.35
N TYR A 418 7.59 17.17 -8.07
CA TYR A 418 6.49 18.12 -8.18
C TYR A 418 5.70 18.19 -6.87
N CYS A 419 5.27 19.39 -6.48
CA CYS A 419 4.34 19.59 -5.36
C CYS A 419 2.97 19.98 -5.94
N PRO A 420 1.90 19.22 -5.70
CA PRO A 420 0.54 19.64 -6.06
C PRO A 420 0.17 20.90 -5.26
N ALA A 421 -0.42 21.87 -5.94
CA ALA A 421 -0.82 23.17 -5.39
C ALA A 421 -2.36 23.33 -5.29
N GLY A 422 -3.12 22.27 -5.64
CA GLY A 422 -4.58 22.23 -5.61
C GLY A 422 -5.19 21.71 -6.91
N MET A 423 -6.47 21.33 -6.86
CA MET A 423 -7.22 20.96 -8.06
C MET A 423 -7.37 22.18 -8.98
N GLN A 424 -7.21 21.93 -10.27
CA GLN A 424 -7.53 22.93 -11.28
C GLN A 424 -9.05 22.94 -11.47
N GLU A 425 -9.69 24.11 -11.33
CA GLU A 425 -11.04 24.29 -11.86
C GLU A 425 -10.97 23.94 -13.35
N SER A 426 -11.77 22.98 -13.78
CA SER A 426 -11.83 22.57 -15.17
C SER A 426 -12.38 23.72 -16.01
N SER A 427 -11.52 24.65 -16.42
CA SER A 427 -11.68 25.33 -17.70
C SER A 427 -11.54 24.22 -18.75
N GLY A 428 -12.65 23.88 -19.42
CA GLY A 428 -12.76 22.81 -20.42
C GLY A 428 -11.95 23.03 -21.69
N GLU A 429 -10.68 23.44 -21.57
CA GLU A 429 -9.80 23.82 -22.67
C GLU A 429 -8.38 23.31 -22.37
N ALA A 430 -8.06 22.06 -22.75
CA ALA A 430 -6.70 21.62 -23.12
C ALA A 430 -6.66 20.12 -23.49
N ASP A 431 -7.18 19.77 -24.68
CA ASP A 431 -6.37 19.19 -25.77
C ASP A 431 -7.27 19.03 -27.02
N LEU A 432 -7.15 20.02 -27.90
CA LEU A 432 -7.74 20.11 -29.24
C LEU A 432 -6.94 19.20 -30.19
N HIS A 433 -7.20 17.90 -30.14
CA HIS A 433 -7.04 17.05 -31.31
C HIS A 433 -8.42 16.82 -31.93
N THR A 434 -8.56 17.31 -33.15
CA THR A 434 -9.72 17.15 -34.03
C THR A 434 -10.10 15.67 -34.11
N MET A 435 -11.38 15.34 -33.97
CA MET A 435 -11.86 13.99 -34.22
C MET A 435 -11.63 13.67 -35.70
N VAL A 436 -10.87 12.61 -36.01
CA VAL A 436 -10.59 12.19 -37.40
C VAL A 436 -11.32 10.88 -37.68
N GLY A 437 -12.13 10.84 -38.75
CA GLY A 437 -12.70 9.58 -39.27
C GLY A 437 -13.91 9.06 -38.49
N ARG A 438 -14.72 9.96 -37.93
CA ARG A 438 -15.94 9.66 -37.15
C ARG A 438 -17.13 10.54 -37.55
N GLU A 439 -17.09 11.05 -38.78
CA GLU A 439 -18.09 11.96 -39.35
C GLU A 439 -19.44 11.27 -39.57
N ASP A 440 -19.46 9.95 -39.74
CA ASP A 440 -20.70 9.15 -39.86
C ASP A 440 -21.43 9.02 -38.52
N GLU A 441 -20.70 8.73 -37.43
CA GLU A 441 -21.27 8.58 -36.09
C GLU A 441 -21.77 9.92 -35.55
N LEU A 442 -21.01 11.00 -35.76
CA LEU A 442 -21.47 12.35 -35.42
C LEU A 442 -22.75 12.73 -36.18
N ARG A 443 -22.86 12.37 -37.47
CA ARG A 443 -24.10 12.58 -38.24
C ARG A 443 -25.27 11.78 -37.70
N THR A 444 -25.03 10.56 -37.19
CA THR A 444 -26.08 9.74 -36.57
C THR A 444 -26.57 10.36 -35.27
N LEU A 445 -25.66 10.86 -34.43
CA LEU A 445 -26.01 11.59 -33.20
C LEU A 445 -26.80 12.86 -33.49
N GLU A 446 -26.40 13.62 -34.52
CA GLU A 446 -27.11 14.84 -34.93
C GLU A 446 -28.51 14.52 -35.51
N ALA A 447 -28.66 13.45 -36.29
CA ALA A 447 -29.95 13.01 -36.81
C ALA A 447 -30.90 12.56 -35.68
N ALA A 448 -30.37 11.81 -34.70
CA ALA A 448 -31.12 11.41 -33.52
C ALA A 448 -31.60 12.62 -32.70
N TRP A 449 -30.75 13.64 -32.55
CA TRP A 449 -31.11 14.90 -31.92
C TRP A 449 -32.21 15.67 -32.66
N HIS A 450 -32.17 15.74 -33.99
CA HIS A 450 -33.23 16.37 -34.76
C HIS A 450 -34.59 15.67 -34.58
N GLN A 451 -34.60 14.35 -34.37
CA GLN A 451 -35.83 13.63 -34.07
C GLN A 451 -36.42 14.01 -32.71
N THR A 452 -35.59 14.32 -31.71
CA THR A 452 -36.09 14.72 -30.37
C THR A 452 -36.76 16.09 -30.37
N GLN A 453 -36.39 16.99 -31.30
CA GLN A 453 -37.05 18.30 -31.43
C GLN A 453 -38.52 18.18 -31.85
N ASN A 454 -38.92 17.07 -32.46
CA ASN A 454 -40.31 16.80 -32.85
C ASN A 454 -41.12 16.12 -31.73
N GLY A 455 -40.64 16.15 -30.48
CA GLY A 455 -41.31 15.55 -29.33
C GLY A 455 -41.17 14.02 -29.21
N SER A 456 -40.26 13.42 -29.99
CA SER A 456 -39.99 11.98 -29.95
C SER A 456 -38.88 11.65 -28.95
N VAL A 457 -38.98 10.52 -28.25
CA VAL A 457 -37.89 10.02 -27.40
C VAL A 457 -36.97 9.13 -28.25
N THR A 458 -35.69 9.46 -28.31
CA THR A 458 -34.69 8.70 -29.08
C THR A 458 -33.60 8.19 -28.16
N VAL A 459 -33.21 6.92 -28.34
CA VAL A 459 -32.12 6.27 -27.58
C VAL A 459 -31.01 5.90 -28.54
N VAL A 460 -29.78 6.28 -28.24
CA VAL A 460 -28.58 5.93 -29.01
C VAL A 460 -27.66 5.09 -28.14
N CYS A 461 -27.26 3.92 -28.63
CA CYS A 461 -26.24 3.08 -27.99
C CYS A 461 -24.91 3.22 -28.74
N ILE A 462 -23.81 3.44 -28.01
CA ILE A 462 -22.46 3.53 -28.58
C ILE A 462 -21.64 2.36 -28.01
N GLU A 463 -21.31 1.41 -28.87
CA GLU A 463 -20.56 0.20 -28.52
C GLU A 463 -19.19 0.19 -29.21
N GLY A 464 -18.22 -0.50 -28.61
CA GLY A 464 -16.87 -0.61 -29.16
C GLY A 464 -15.84 -0.97 -28.08
N GLU A 465 -14.62 -1.27 -28.50
CA GLU A 465 -13.53 -1.67 -27.61
C GLU A 465 -13.16 -0.56 -26.61
N ALA A 466 -12.60 -0.94 -25.46
CA ALA A 466 -12.08 0.03 -24.49
C ALA A 466 -10.96 0.85 -25.15
N GLY A 467 -10.95 2.18 -24.94
CA GLY A 467 -9.94 3.07 -25.53
C GLY A 467 -10.20 3.52 -26.98
N ILE A 468 -11.21 2.97 -27.69
CA ILE A 468 -11.51 3.31 -29.10
C ILE A 468 -12.05 4.74 -29.33
N GLY A 469 -12.20 5.53 -28.26
CA GLY A 469 -12.66 6.93 -28.33
C GLY A 469 -14.15 7.16 -28.10
N LYS A 470 -14.92 6.19 -27.58
CA LYS A 470 -16.38 6.35 -27.30
C LYS A 470 -16.70 7.57 -26.43
N SER A 471 -15.99 7.74 -25.32
CA SER A 471 -16.17 8.89 -24.42
C SER A 471 -15.80 10.21 -25.10
N ARG A 472 -14.85 10.19 -26.03
CA ARG A 472 -14.44 11.37 -26.81
C ARG A 472 -15.49 11.76 -27.83
N LEU A 473 -16.08 10.78 -28.55
CA LEU A 473 -17.18 11.00 -29.48
C LEU A 473 -18.36 11.71 -28.79
N LEU A 474 -18.74 11.23 -27.60
CA LEU A 474 -19.77 11.86 -26.78
C LEU A 474 -19.37 13.28 -26.37
N HIS A 475 -18.15 13.48 -25.89
CA HIS A 475 -17.68 14.81 -25.47
C HIS A 475 -17.71 15.83 -26.61
N THR A 476 -17.27 15.47 -27.81
CA THR A 476 -17.29 16.39 -28.97
C THR A 476 -18.72 16.71 -29.42
N TRP A 477 -19.63 15.73 -29.39
CA TRP A 477 -21.04 16.01 -29.66
C TRP A 477 -21.63 16.95 -28.59
N MET A 478 -21.30 16.74 -27.32
CA MET A 478 -21.72 17.59 -26.20
C MET A 478 -21.19 19.02 -26.31
N GLU A 479 -19.93 19.22 -26.72
CA GLU A 479 -19.37 20.56 -27.00
C GLU A 479 -20.20 21.29 -28.07
N THR A 480 -20.58 20.57 -29.12
CA THR A 480 -21.43 21.11 -30.18
C THR A 480 -22.84 21.41 -29.65
N ALA A 481 -23.36 20.58 -28.75
CA ALA A 481 -24.68 20.76 -28.12
C ALA A 481 -24.70 21.93 -27.12
N ALA A 482 -23.59 22.16 -26.39
CA ALA A 482 -23.45 23.27 -25.44
C ALA A 482 -23.59 24.65 -26.10
N MET A 483 -23.15 24.79 -27.36
CA MET A 483 -23.36 26.01 -28.15
C MET A 483 -24.85 26.30 -28.44
N ARG A 484 -25.75 25.31 -28.25
CA ARG A 484 -27.18 25.40 -28.57
C ARG A 484 -28.08 25.76 -27.38
N GLN A 485 -27.50 26.08 -26.21
CA GLN A 485 -28.20 26.52 -24.98
C GLN A 485 -29.31 25.56 -24.48
N GLN A 486 -29.12 24.25 -24.66
CA GLN A 486 -30.09 23.24 -24.23
C GLN A 486 -29.64 22.57 -22.92
N PRO A 487 -30.58 22.19 -22.04
CA PRO A 487 -30.24 21.51 -20.79
C PRO A 487 -29.68 20.12 -21.07
N LEU A 488 -28.39 19.95 -20.76
CA LEU A 488 -27.69 18.68 -20.85
C LEU A 488 -27.53 18.07 -19.46
N LEU A 489 -28.04 16.86 -19.28
CA LEU A 489 -27.90 16.10 -18.05
C LEU A 489 -26.98 14.91 -18.31
N LEU A 490 -25.97 14.75 -17.46
CA LEU A 490 -24.94 13.73 -17.62
C LEU A 490 -24.96 12.81 -16.41
N GLY A 491 -24.92 11.52 -16.71
CA GLY A 491 -24.74 10.47 -15.71
C GLY A 491 -23.67 9.51 -16.19
N ALA A 492 -22.82 9.07 -15.27
CA ALA A 492 -21.85 8.02 -15.53
C ALA A 492 -22.11 6.88 -14.55
N GLY A 493 -22.08 5.65 -15.06
CA GLY A 493 -21.92 4.46 -14.23
C GLY A 493 -20.48 4.00 -14.33
N GLN A 494 -19.71 4.10 -13.26
CA GLN A 494 -18.37 3.52 -13.21
C GLN A 494 -18.46 2.05 -12.78
N SER A 495 -17.45 1.23 -13.13
CA SER A 495 -17.39 -0.18 -12.74
C SER A 495 -17.49 -0.40 -11.22
N ILE A 496 -17.10 0.61 -10.45
CA ILE A 496 -17.11 0.68 -8.98
C ILE A 496 -18.53 0.76 -8.40
N GLU A 497 -19.49 1.15 -9.23
CA GLU A 497 -20.84 1.49 -8.81
C GLU A 497 -21.86 0.43 -9.23
N GLN A 498 -21.39 -0.73 -9.72
CA GLN A 498 -22.25 -1.84 -10.19
C GLN A 498 -23.24 -2.33 -9.12
N GLN A 499 -22.91 -2.19 -7.84
CA GLN A 499 -23.79 -2.61 -6.73
C GLN A 499 -24.73 -1.50 -6.23
N THR A 500 -24.60 -0.27 -6.73
CA THR A 500 -25.49 0.84 -6.35
C THR A 500 -26.59 0.99 -7.39
N ALA A 501 -27.78 0.49 -7.06
CA ALA A 501 -28.95 0.59 -7.94
C ALA A 501 -29.19 2.04 -8.39
N TYR A 502 -29.42 2.24 -9.69
CA TYR A 502 -29.71 3.53 -10.30
C TYR A 502 -28.61 4.61 -10.16
N ARG A 503 -27.36 4.24 -9.84
CA ARG A 503 -26.27 5.23 -9.66
C ARG A 503 -26.02 6.11 -10.89
N ALA A 504 -26.06 5.55 -12.09
CA ALA A 504 -25.93 6.31 -13.33
C ALA A 504 -27.04 7.39 -13.48
N TRP A 505 -28.20 7.18 -12.86
CA TRP A 505 -29.29 8.15 -12.82
C TRP A 505 -29.17 9.15 -11.67
N TYR A 506 -28.31 8.90 -10.67
CA TYR A 506 -28.17 9.77 -9.50
C TYR A 506 -27.67 11.17 -9.88
N ASP A 507 -26.63 11.25 -10.72
CA ASP A 507 -26.07 12.55 -11.15
C ASP A 507 -27.07 13.30 -12.05
N ILE A 508 -27.75 12.56 -12.94
CA ILE A 508 -28.82 13.10 -13.79
C ILE A 508 -29.93 13.71 -12.93
N LEU A 509 -30.38 12.98 -11.91
CA LEU A 509 -31.45 13.44 -11.00
C LEU A 509 -31.00 14.62 -10.13
N ASN A 510 -29.76 14.61 -9.62
CA ASN A 510 -29.24 15.75 -8.86
C ASN A 510 -29.15 17.01 -9.71
N SER A 511 -28.65 16.89 -10.94
CA SER A 511 -28.58 18.02 -11.87
C SER A 511 -29.97 18.51 -12.28
N LEU A 512 -30.91 17.61 -12.54
CA LEU A 512 -32.31 17.95 -12.86
C LEU A 512 -33.00 18.69 -11.70
N LEU A 513 -32.75 18.25 -10.46
CA LEU A 513 -33.39 18.77 -9.25
C LEU A 513 -32.61 19.95 -8.61
N GLY A 514 -31.42 20.27 -9.14
CA GLY A 514 -30.53 21.30 -8.59
C GLY A 514 -30.06 20.99 -7.16
N LEU A 515 -29.70 19.73 -6.89
CA LEU A 515 -29.22 19.26 -5.58
C LEU A 515 -27.68 19.31 -5.53
N HIS A 516 -27.12 19.91 -4.49
CA HIS A 516 -25.66 19.99 -4.26
C HIS A 516 -25.25 19.31 -2.94
N GLU A 517 -23.96 18.96 -2.79
CA GLU A 517 -23.45 18.20 -1.63
C GLU A 517 -23.50 18.97 -0.29
N GLU A 518 -23.51 20.30 -0.33
CA GLU A 518 -23.57 21.16 0.86
C GLU A 518 -25.00 21.30 1.42
N MET A 519 -26.02 20.85 0.68
CA MET A 519 -27.41 20.93 1.12
C MET A 519 -27.71 19.90 2.20
N SER A 520 -28.35 20.34 3.28
CA SER A 520 -28.82 19.45 4.34
C SER A 520 -29.90 18.49 3.83
N THR A 521 -30.03 17.33 4.48
CA THR A 521 -31.06 16.34 4.14
C THR A 521 -32.49 16.92 4.10
N PRO A 522 -32.90 17.82 5.02
CA PRO A 522 -34.21 18.49 4.95
C PRO A 522 -34.38 19.35 3.69
N GLU A 523 -33.38 20.16 3.34
CA GLU A 523 -33.43 21.04 2.15
C GLU A 523 -33.50 20.23 0.85
N ARG A 524 -32.76 19.12 0.78
CA ARG A 524 -32.82 18.19 -0.36
C ARG A 524 -34.22 17.58 -0.51
N ARG A 525 -34.85 17.18 0.60
CA ARG A 525 -36.21 16.59 0.60
C ARG A 525 -37.26 17.60 0.12
N GLU A 526 -37.20 18.84 0.63
CA GLU A 526 -38.12 19.90 0.24
C GLU A 526 -38.07 20.20 -1.26
N ARG A 527 -36.86 20.23 -1.83
CA ARG A 527 -36.65 20.50 -3.25
C ARG A 527 -37.13 19.37 -4.16
N VAL A 528 -36.92 18.12 -3.75
CA VAL A 528 -37.49 16.93 -4.43
C VAL A 528 -39.01 16.97 -4.41
N LEU A 529 -39.62 17.29 -3.26
CA LEU A 529 -41.06 17.41 -3.09
C LEU A 529 -41.65 18.50 -4.00
N ALA A 530 -41.06 19.70 -3.97
CA ALA A 530 -41.52 20.84 -4.78
C ALA A 530 -41.47 20.50 -6.28
N PHE A 531 -40.34 19.99 -6.76
CA PHE A 531 -40.18 19.63 -8.17
C PHE A 531 -41.16 18.52 -8.61
N THR A 532 -41.37 17.50 -7.78
CA THR A 532 -42.27 16.38 -8.11
C THR A 532 -43.73 16.83 -8.16
N LEU A 533 -44.17 17.70 -7.24
CA LEU A 533 -45.54 18.21 -7.24
C LEU A 533 -45.84 19.09 -8.45
N GLU A 534 -44.84 19.80 -8.95
CA GLU A 534 -44.96 20.68 -10.12
C GLU A 534 -44.91 19.91 -11.45
N ASN A 535 -44.02 18.94 -11.58
CA ASN A 535 -43.70 18.31 -12.86
C ASN A 535 -44.23 16.87 -13.04
N ALA A 536 -44.54 16.17 -11.94
CA ALA A 536 -45.01 14.78 -11.95
C ALA A 536 -45.98 14.49 -10.78
N PRO A 537 -47.12 15.20 -10.70
CA PRO A 537 -48.05 15.11 -9.56
C PRO A 537 -48.60 13.70 -9.32
N GLU A 538 -48.64 12.85 -10.35
CA GLU A 538 -49.01 11.45 -10.28
C GLU A 538 -48.03 10.57 -9.47
N GLN A 539 -46.77 11.00 -9.29
CA GLN A 539 -45.77 10.29 -8.48
C GLN A 539 -45.86 10.63 -6.99
N LYS A 540 -46.75 11.55 -6.59
CA LYS A 540 -46.98 11.95 -5.19
C LYS A 540 -47.13 10.78 -4.19
N PRO A 541 -47.81 9.66 -4.50
CA PRO A 541 -47.93 8.52 -3.58
C PRO A 541 -46.61 7.78 -3.29
N ARG A 542 -45.56 8.03 -4.09
CA ARG A 542 -44.25 7.38 -3.98
C ARG A 542 -43.19 8.25 -3.28
N LEU A 543 -43.55 9.48 -2.90
CA LEU A 543 -42.67 10.35 -2.13
C LEU A 543 -42.63 9.87 -0.66
N PRO A 544 -41.44 9.80 -0.04
CA PRO A 544 -41.27 9.35 1.34
C PRO A 544 -41.82 10.32 2.38
#